data_AF-A0A645AFF2-F1
#
_entry.id   AF-A0A645AFF2-F1
#
_cell.length_a   1.000
_cell.length_b   1.000
_cell.length_c   1.000
_cell.angle_alpha   90.00
_cell.angle_beta   90.00
_cell.angle_gamma   90.00
#
_symmetry.space_group_name_H-M   'P 1'
#
loop_
_entity.id
_entity.type
_entity.pdbx_description
1 polymer ?
#
loop_
_entity_poly.entity_id
_entity_poly.type
_entity_poly.pdbx_seq_one_letter_code
_entity_poly.pdbx_strand_id
1 'polypeptide(L)'
;MRETIGLLRRTFARIDVPSRSLFALIEPGSCFVGMLAELAFAADRCYMLVLPDEPEREPHIELDAFNFGLLPLVNDQSRLQRRFYEEAEPLEAVRAATGRVLNGDEAQRLGLVTAALDDIDWEDEIRIAIEERAAMSSDALTGLEANLRFNGKENMLTRVFGRLSAWQNWIFIRPNAVGEKGALKLYGSGQKAGFDVNRV
;
A
#
# COMPACT_ATOMS: atom_id res chain seq x y z
N MET A 1 6.11 -15.49 21.91
CA MET A 1 5.15 -14.57 21.24
C MET A 1 5.85 -13.49 20.39
N ARG A 2 7.04 -13.00 20.78
CA ARG A 2 7.81 -11.99 20.02
C ARG A 2 8.14 -12.41 18.58
N GLU A 3 8.50 -13.68 18.39
CA GLU A 3 8.93 -14.23 17.10
C GLU A 3 7.75 -14.29 16.11
N THR A 4 6.55 -14.63 16.59
CA THR A 4 5.30 -14.59 15.82
C THR A 4 4.97 -13.17 15.36
N ILE A 5 5.01 -12.19 16.27
CA ILE A 5 4.81 -10.78 15.93
C ILE A 5 5.88 -10.30 14.94
N GLY A 6 7.14 -10.71 15.14
CA GLY A 6 8.22 -10.39 14.21
C GLY A 6 8.01 -10.96 12.81
N LEU A 7 7.45 -12.17 12.70
CA LEU A 7 7.08 -12.76 11.41
C LEU A 7 5.92 -11.98 10.77
N LEU A 8 4.85 -11.72 11.52
CA LEU A 8 3.71 -10.92 11.04
C LEU A 8 4.18 -9.55 10.53
N ARG A 9 5.02 -8.85 11.30
CA ARG A 9 5.58 -7.55 10.91
C ARG A 9 6.30 -7.63 9.56
N ARG A 10 7.17 -8.62 9.37
CA ARG A 10 7.91 -8.79 8.10
C ARG A 10 6.99 -9.18 6.94
N THR A 11 5.93 -9.94 7.22
CA THR A 11 4.94 -10.32 6.21
C THR A 11 4.13 -9.10 5.78
N PHE A 12 3.57 -8.34 6.71
CA PHE A 12 2.80 -7.13 6.41
C PHE A 12 3.65 -6.06 5.74
N ALA A 13 4.90 -5.87 6.14
CA ALA A 13 5.81 -4.92 5.48
C ALA A 13 6.08 -5.23 3.99
N ARG A 14 5.81 -6.46 3.52
CA ARG A 14 5.89 -6.82 2.10
C ARG A 14 4.69 -6.32 1.29
N ILE A 15 3.60 -5.93 1.95
CA ILE A 15 2.38 -5.43 1.30
C ILE A 15 2.59 -3.98 0.82
N ASP A 16 3.50 -3.21 1.43
CA ASP A 16 3.67 -1.79 1.07
C ASP A 16 4.65 -1.56 -0.09
N VAL A 17 5.54 -2.52 -0.36
CA VAL A 17 6.58 -2.46 -1.41
C VAL A 17 6.33 -3.23 -2.73
N PRO A 18 5.20 -3.94 -2.97
CA PRO A 18 5.01 -4.67 -4.22
C PRO A 18 4.58 -3.72 -5.35
N SER A 19 4.92 -4.10 -6.59
CA SER A 19 4.53 -3.42 -7.82
C SER A 19 3.12 -3.81 -8.27
N ARG A 20 2.14 -3.64 -7.39
CA ARG A 20 0.73 -3.98 -7.62
C ARG A 20 -0.14 -2.97 -6.91
N SER A 21 -1.21 -2.57 -7.59
CA SER A 21 -2.30 -1.81 -6.98
C SER A 21 -3.04 -2.64 -5.95
N LEU A 22 -3.42 -2.02 -4.84
CA LEU A 22 -4.05 -2.67 -3.70
C LEU A 22 -5.36 -1.96 -3.36
N PHE A 23 -6.47 -2.67 -3.50
CA PHE A 23 -7.79 -2.20 -3.08
C PHE A 23 -8.27 -3.06 -1.91
N ALA A 24 -8.83 -2.42 -0.89
CA ALA A 24 -9.52 -3.10 0.19
C ALA A 24 -11.02 -2.82 0.08
N LEU A 25 -11.83 -3.87 -0.05
CA LEU A 25 -13.28 -3.80 -0.09
C LEU A 25 -13.82 -4.34 1.23
N ILE A 26 -14.47 -3.48 2.00
CA ILE A 26 -15.09 -3.81 3.29
C ILE A 26 -16.58 -4.07 3.01
N GLU A 27 -16.90 -5.35 2.83
CA GLU A 27 -18.22 -5.84 2.40
C GLU A 27 -18.92 -6.61 3.54
N PRO A 28 -20.26 -6.83 3.44
CA PRO A 28 -21.02 -7.62 4.41
C PRO A 28 -20.36 -8.97 4.71
N GLY A 29 -20.19 -9.27 6.00
CA GLY A 29 -19.52 -10.50 6.46
C GLY A 29 -17.99 -10.43 6.51
N SER A 30 -17.37 -9.30 6.13
CA SER A 30 -15.94 -9.06 6.35
C SER A 30 -15.61 -8.81 7.84
N CYS A 31 -14.32 -8.82 8.18
CA CYS A 31 -13.84 -8.64 9.56
C CYS A 31 -12.54 -7.83 9.62
N PHE A 32 -12.58 -6.58 9.17
CA PHE A 32 -11.46 -5.64 9.25
C PHE A 32 -11.28 -5.15 10.69
N VAL A 33 -10.80 -6.04 11.56
CA VAL A 33 -10.63 -5.79 13.00
C VAL A 33 -9.15 -5.95 13.38
N GLY A 34 -8.62 -4.96 14.09
CA GLY A 34 -7.26 -4.98 14.63
C GLY A 34 -6.21 -5.29 13.56
N MET A 35 -5.54 -6.44 13.69
CA MET A 35 -4.55 -6.89 12.70
C MET A 35 -5.09 -6.95 11.26
N LEU A 36 -6.35 -7.36 11.04
CA LEU A 36 -6.91 -7.44 9.68
C LEU A 36 -7.24 -6.07 9.10
N ALA A 37 -7.50 -5.05 9.94
CA ALA A 37 -7.67 -3.67 9.50
C ALA A 37 -6.39 -3.10 8.86
N GLU A 38 -5.20 -3.64 9.16
CA GLU A 38 -3.96 -3.25 8.47
C GLU A 38 -4.01 -3.48 6.95
N LEU A 39 -4.84 -4.42 6.47
CA LEU A 39 -5.03 -4.62 5.03
C LEU A 39 -5.71 -3.41 4.38
N ALA A 40 -6.68 -2.79 5.07
CA ALA A 40 -7.32 -1.57 4.62
C ALA A 40 -6.33 -0.39 4.61
N PHE A 41 -5.48 -0.29 5.63
CA PHE A 41 -4.51 0.81 5.72
C PHE A 41 -3.27 0.65 4.83
N ALA A 42 -3.02 -0.56 4.35
CA ALA A 42 -1.99 -0.86 3.37
C ALA A 42 -2.44 -0.57 1.93
N ALA A 43 -3.75 -0.63 1.68
CA ALA A 43 -4.33 -0.44 0.36
C ALA A 43 -4.13 0.99 -0.17
N ASP A 44 -4.02 1.13 -1.49
CA ASP A 44 -4.03 2.43 -2.18
C ASP A 44 -5.39 3.10 -2.07
N ARG A 45 -6.45 2.29 -2.11
CA ARG A 45 -7.83 2.72 -1.89
C ARG A 45 -8.56 1.70 -1.02
N CYS A 46 -9.41 2.20 -0.14
CA CYS A 46 -10.26 1.38 0.70
C CYS A 46 -11.70 1.86 0.57
N TYR A 47 -12.60 0.96 0.17
CA TYR A 47 -14.03 1.24 0.03
C TYR A 47 -14.81 0.41 1.04
N MET A 48 -15.85 1.00 1.62
CA MET A 48 -16.68 0.36 2.62
C MET A 48 -18.15 0.49 2.27
N LEU A 49 -18.87 -0.63 2.23
CA LEU A 49 -20.28 -0.64 1.86
C LEU A 49 -21.12 -0.11 3.02
N VAL A 50 -22.06 0.77 2.72
CA VAL A 50 -23.09 1.27 3.63
C VAL A 50 -24.41 0.67 3.19
N LEU A 51 -25.18 0.15 4.15
CA LEU A 51 -26.48 -0.48 3.89
C LEU A 51 -27.56 0.19 4.75
N PRO A 52 -28.07 1.37 4.35
CA PRO A 52 -29.02 2.14 5.17
C PRO A 52 -30.31 1.35 5.47
N ASP A 53 -30.76 0.55 4.49
CA ASP A 53 -31.99 -0.24 4.59
C ASP A 53 -31.77 -1.63 5.24
N GLU A 54 -30.52 -2.09 5.36
CA GLU A 54 -30.15 -3.38 5.95
C GLU A 54 -29.01 -3.25 6.99
N PRO A 55 -29.19 -2.47 8.07
CA PRO A 55 -28.11 -2.15 9.02
C PRO A 55 -27.52 -3.38 9.73
N GLU A 56 -28.28 -4.47 9.86
CA GLU A 56 -27.84 -5.75 10.43
C GLU A 56 -26.75 -6.45 9.57
N ARG A 57 -26.66 -6.10 8.28
CA ARG A 57 -25.67 -6.64 7.34
C ARG A 57 -24.54 -5.65 7.05
N GLU A 58 -24.63 -4.44 7.57
CA GLU A 58 -23.62 -3.40 7.35
C GLU A 58 -22.26 -3.89 7.90
N PRO A 59 -21.19 -3.83 7.11
CA PRO A 59 -19.88 -4.23 7.58
C PRO A 59 -19.29 -3.17 8.53
N HIS A 60 -18.26 -3.57 9.26
CA HIS A 60 -17.63 -2.71 10.26
C HIS A 60 -16.11 -2.78 10.20
N ILE A 61 -15.49 -1.71 10.68
CA ILE A 61 -14.05 -1.64 10.98
C ILE A 61 -13.88 -1.38 12.49
N GLU A 62 -12.96 -2.09 13.12
CA GLU A 62 -12.62 -1.90 14.53
C GLU A 62 -11.11 -1.87 14.71
N LEU A 63 -10.62 -0.95 15.52
CA LEU A 63 -9.19 -0.76 15.75
C LEU A 63 -8.79 -1.26 17.12
N ASP A 64 -7.58 -1.83 17.20
CA ASP A 64 -6.95 -2.23 18.43
C ASP A 64 -5.46 -1.82 18.46
N ALA A 65 -4.71 -2.35 19.43
CA ALA A 65 -3.28 -2.06 19.59
C ALA A 65 -2.43 -2.40 18.34
N PHE A 66 -2.87 -3.29 17.43
CA PHE A 66 -2.13 -3.59 16.20
C PHE A 66 -1.97 -2.37 15.30
N ASN A 67 -3.00 -1.51 15.25
CA ASN A 67 -3.06 -0.40 14.31
C ASN A 67 -2.19 0.80 14.70
N PHE A 68 -1.65 0.79 15.93
CA PHE A 68 -0.88 1.89 16.49
C PHE A 68 0.61 1.54 16.70
N GLY A 69 1.14 0.57 15.95
CA GLY A 69 2.60 0.38 15.83
C GLY A 69 3.15 -1.03 16.02
N LEU A 70 2.31 -2.07 16.13
CA LEU A 70 2.82 -3.45 16.23
C LEU A 70 3.35 -3.99 14.89
N LEU A 71 2.80 -3.52 13.76
CA LEU A 71 3.13 -3.97 12.41
C LEU A 71 3.57 -2.79 11.52
N PRO A 72 4.66 -2.08 11.86
CA PRO A 72 5.08 -0.90 11.12
C PRO A 72 5.46 -1.22 9.67
N LEU A 73 5.36 -0.20 8.82
CA LEU A 73 5.97 -0.21 7.49
C LEU A 73 7.49 -0.28 7.60
N VAL A 74 8.16 -0.45 6.45
CA VAL A 74 9.64 -0.40 6.37
C VAL A 74 10.24 0.95 6.77
N ASN A 75 9.43 2.00 6.90
CA ASN A 75 9.85 3.34 7.36
C ASN A 75 9.60 3.59 8.86
N ASP A 76 9.32 2.52 9.63
CA ASP A 76 9.10 2.52 11.08
C ASP A 76 7.80 3.21 11.56
N GLN A 77 6.95 3.67 10.65
CA GLN A 77 5.63 4.21 10.98
C GLN A 77 4.57 3.09 11.04
N SER A 78 3.54 3.24 11.87
CA SER A 78 2.27 2.53 11.64
C SER A 78 1.59 3.04 10.36
N ARG A 79 0.70 2.24 9.76
CA ARG A 79 -0.02 2.66 8.54
C ARG A 79 -0.96 3.83 8.78
N LEU A 80 -1.54 3.94 9.99
CA LEU A 80 -2.32 5.10 10.39
C LEU A 80 -1.46 6.36 10.53
N GLN A 81 -0.29 6.27 11.17
CA GLN A 81 0.66 7.41 11.22
C GLN A 81 1.05 7.88 9.82
N ARG A 82 1.38 6.94 8.93
CA ARG A 82 1.67 7.27 7.52
C ARG A 82 0.47 7.94 6.84
N ARG A 83 -0.72 7.37 6.99
CA ARG A 83 -1.96 7.84 6.35
C ARG A 83 -2.32 9.27 6.75
N PHE A 84 -2.17 9.60 8.04
CA PHE A 84 -2.47 10.92 8.59
C PHE A 84 -1.24 11.82 8.74
N TYR A 85 -0.12 11.51 8.07
CA TYR A 85 1.10 12.32 8.11
C TYR A 85 1.62 12.65 9.52
N GLU A 86 1.35 11.78 10.49
CA GLU A 86 1.63 12.00 11.92
C GLU A 86 0.96 13.24 12.55
N GLU A 87 -0.09 13.75 11.91
CA GLU A 87 -0.89 14.84 12.48
C GLU A 87 -1.61 14.36 13.75
N ALA A 88 -1.43 15.13 14.83
CA ALA A 88 -1.91 14.73 16.15
C ALA A 88 -3.45 14.65 16.23
N GLU A 89 -4.16 15.63 15.66
CA GLU A 89 -5.63 15.69 15.74
C GLU A 89 -6.33 14.46 15.15
N PRO A 90 -6.10 14.09 13.86
CA PRO A 90 -6.76 12.90 13.29
C PRO A 90 -6.31 11.60 13.98
N LEU A 91 -5.04 11.50 14.38
CA LEU A 91 -4.56 10.30 15.08
C LEU A 91 -5.19 10.14 16.46
N GLU A 92 -5.38 11.22 17.21
CA GLU A 92 -6.06 11.16 18.51
C GLU A 92 -7.56 10.92 18.36
N ALA A 93 -8.21 11.46 17.32
CA ALA A 93 -9.62 11.15 17.02
C ALA A 93 -9.81 9.65 16.72
N VAL A 94 -8.91 9.07 15.91
CA VAL A 94 -8.91 7.63 15.59
C VAL A 94 -8.55 6.80 16.82
N ARG A 95 -7.59 7.24 17.64
CA ARG A 95 -7.24 6.57 18.90
C ARG A 95 -8.41 6.56 19.88
N ALA A 96 -9.17 7.65 19.99
CA ALA A 96 -10.37 7.73 20.83
C ALA A 96 -11.49 6.80 20.34
N ALA A 97 -11.45 6.36 19.08
CA ALA A 97 -12.37 5.40 18.51
C ALA A 97 -11.94 3.92 18.67
N THR A 98 -10.77 3.65 19.26
CA THR A 98 -10.24 2.29 19.47
C THR A 98 -11.24 1.44 20.27
N GLY A 99 -11.46 0.19 19.84
CA GLY A 99 -12.40 -0.75 20.46
C GLY A 99 -13.88 -0.45 20.22
N ARG A 100 -14.21 0.57 19.40
CA ARG A 100 -15.57 0.79 18.92
C ARG A 100 -15.73 0.11 17.55
N VAL A 101 -16.91 -0.45 17.35
CA VAL A 101 -17.38 -0.92 16.04
C VAL A 101 -17.79 0.31 15.24
N LEU A 102 -17.10 0.59 14.14
CA LEU A 102 -17.35 1.76 13.29
C LEU A 102 -18.04 1.32 12.00
N ASN A 103 -19.16 1.96 11.67
CA ASN A 103 -19.84 1.79 10.39
C ASN A 103 -19.19 2.63 9.28
N GLY A 104 -19.73 2.56 8.05
CA GLY A 104 -19.13 3.24 6.89
C GLY A 104 -19.07 4.76 7.06
N ASP A 105 -20.14 5.38 7.55
CA ASP A 105 -20.19 6.83 7.79
C ASP A 105 -19.14 7.28 8.82
N GLU A 106 -19.03 6.56 9.93
CA GLU A 106 -18.05 6.88 10.97
C GLU A 106 -16.62 6.66 10.47
N ALA A 107 -16.37 5.59 9.72
CA ALA A 107 -15.08 5.29 9.14
C ALA A 107 -14.66 6.35 8.12
N GLN A 108 -15.59 6.81 7.26
CA GLN A 108 -15.34 7.89 6.31
C GLN A 108 -15.06 9.21 7.03
N ARG A 109 -15.86 9.58 8.03
CA ARG A 109 -15.67 10.81 8.82
C ARG A 109 -14.33 10.84 9.55
N LEU A 110 -13.88 9.71 10.07
CA LEU A 110 -12.56 9.55 10.69
C LEU A 110 -11.42 9.43 9.67
N GLY A 111 -11.74 9.41 8.37
CA GLY A 111 -10.78 9.27 7.29
C GLY A 111 -10.10 7.91 7.26
N LEU A 112 -10.71 6.84 7.79
CA LEU A 112 -10.16 5.49 7.79
C LEU A 112 -10.27 4.79 6.43
N VAL A 113 -11.30 5.14 5.66
CA VAL A 113 -11.56 4.62 4.31
C VAL A 113 -11.39 5.74 3.27
N THR A 114 -11.24 5.37 2.01
CA THR A 114 -11.26 6.32 0.88
C THR A 114 -12.66 6.83 0.62
N ALA A 115 -13.65 5.93 0.60
CA ALA A 115 -15.06 6.26 0.50
C ALA A 115 -15.92 5.17 1.15
N ALA A 116 -17.02 5.59 1.75
CA ALA A 116 -18.13 4.76 2.16
C ALA A 116 -19.27 5.01 1.14
N LEU A 117 -19.69 3.96 0.46
CA LEU A 117 -20.66 4.04 -0.64
C LEU A 117 -21.90 3.24 -0.27
N ASP A 118 -23.08 3.73 -0.65
CA ASP A 118 -24.30 2.98 -0.50
C ASP A 118 -24.39 1.83 -1.53
N ASP A 119 -25.41 0.99 -1.41
CA ASP A 119 -25.66 -0.15 -2.28
C ASP A 119 -26.04 0.24 -3.72
N ILE A 120 -26.53 1.45 -3.93
CA ILE A 120 -26.88 1.97 -5.26
C ILE A 120 -25.60 2.29 -6.04
N ASP A 121 -24.64 2.99 -5.41
CA ASP A 121 -23.41 3.44 -6.07
C ASP A 121 -22.30 2.38 -6.07
N TRP A 122 -22.34 1.41 -5.12
CA TRP A 122 -21.25 0.46 -4.89
C TRP A 122 -20.80 -0.29 -6.14
N GLU A 123 -21.71 -0.96 -6.84
CA GLU A 123 -21.33 -1.85 -7.95
C GLU A 123 -20.64 -1.09 -9.08
N ASP A 124 -21.16 0.09 -9.42
CA ASP A 124 -20.63 0.89 -10.51
C ASP A 124 -19.31 1.58 -10.14
N GLU A 125 -19.22 2.18 -8.95
CA GLU A 125 -18.00 2.86 -8.51
C GLU A 125 -16.82 1.90 -8.33
N ILE A 126 -17.05 0.72 -7.73
CA ILE A 126 -16.00 -0.29 -7.58
C ILE A 126 -15.57 -0.85 -8.95
N ARG A 127 -16.53 -1.13 -9.82
CA ARG A 127 -16.25 -1.61 -11.18
C ARG A 127 -15.44 -0.59 -11.97
N ILE A 128 -15.84 0.68 -11.99
CA ILE A 128 -15.14 1.76 -12.68
C ILE A 128 -13.73 1.90 -12.11
N ALA A 129 -13.58 1.95 -10.79
CA ALA A 129 -12.25 2.11 -10.18
C ALA A 129 -11.30 0.95 -10.53
N ILE A 130 -11.81 -0.27 -10.67
CA ILE A 130 -11.03 -1.45 -11.11
C ILE A 130 -10.74 -1.38 -12.61
N GLU A 131 -11.73 -1.05 -13.45
CA GLU A 131 -11.58 -0.91 -14.90
C GLU A 131 -10.53 0.15 -15.26
N GLU A 132 -10.58 1.32 -14.60
CA GLU A 132 -9.56 2.36 -14.73
C GLU A 132 -8.18 1.84 -14.35
N ARG A 133 -8.08 1.09 -13.25
CA ARG A 133 -6.80 0.51 -12.81
C ARG A 133 -6.24 -0.49 -13.81
N ALA A 134 -7.09 -1.28 -14.44
CA ALA A 134 -6.71 -2.22 -15.48
C ALA A 134 -6.34 -1.53 -16.81
N ALA A 135 -6.94 -0.38 -17.11
CA ALA A 135 -6.72 0.37 -18.34
C ALA A 135 -5.44 1.22 -18.33
N MET A 136 -4.90 1.56 -17.16
CA MET A 136 -3.70 2.38 -17.02
C MET A 136 -2.39 1.59 -17.25
N SER A 137 -1.33 2.30 -17.62
CA SER A 137 0.01 1.71 -17.74
C SER A 137 0.49 1.18 -16.38
N SER A 138 0.82 -0.11 -16.31
CA SER A 138 1.35 -0.75 -15.10
C SER A 138 2.63 -0.11 -14.59
N ASP A 139 3.47 0.39 -15.50
CA ASP A 139 4.73 1.05 -15.16
C ASP A 139 4.45 2.38 -14.44
N ALA A 140 3.50 3.16 -14.98
CA ALA A 140 3.08 4.42 -14.38
C ALA A 140 2.42 4.20 -13.02
N LEU A 141 1.55 3.19 -12.89
CA LEU A 141 0.90 2.86 -11.63
C LEU A 141 1.91 2.43 -10.56
N THR A 142 2.87 1.59 -10.93
CA THR A 142 3.94 1.16 -10.01
C THR A 142 4.75 2.36 -9.50
N GLY A 143 5.10 3.28 -10.40
CA GLY A 143 5.80 4.51 -10.04
C GLY A 143 4.96 5.40 -9.11
N LEU A 144 3.67 5.58 -9.42
CA LEU A 144 2.74 6.36 -8.62
C LEU A 144 2.60 5.79 -7.20
N GLU A 145 2.33 4.49 -7.08
CA GLU A 145 2.17 3.78 -5.81
C GLU A 145 3.43 3.85 -4.93
N ALA A 146 4.60 3.65 -5.53
CA ALA A 146 5.87 3.76 -4.83
C ALA A 146 6.12 5.16 -4.24
N ASN A 147 5.57 6.22 -4.84
CA ASN A 147 5.69 7.59 -4.31
C ASN A 147 4.60 7.89 -3.26
N LEU A 148 3.35 7.54 -3.54
CA LEU A 148 2.23 7.86 -2.64
C LEU A 148 2.25 7.04 -1.34
N ARG A 149 2.72 5.79 -1.40
CA ARG A 149 2.83 4.95 -0.18
C ARG A 149 3.96 5.43 0.73
N PHE A 150 5.06 5.93 0.18
CA PHE A 150 6.22 6.42 0.94
C PHE A 150 6.22 7.96 0.96
N ASN A 151 5.23 8.52 1.63
CA ASN A 151 4.81 9.92 1.52
C ASN A 151 5.63 10.95 2.32
N GLY A 152 6.87 10.65 2.71
CA GLY A 152 7.73 11.68 3.30
C GLY A 152 8.97 11.15 4.03
N LYS A 153 8.79 10.26 5.02
CA LYS A 153 9.91 9.78 5.85
C LYS A 153 10.74 8.72 5.13
N GLU A 154 12.06 8.91 5.15
CA GLU A 154 13.05 8.03 4.55
C GLU A 154 14.02 7.48 5.60
N ASN A 155 14.31 6.18 5.54
CA ASN A 155 15.32 5.49 6.33
C ASN A 155 16.19 4.59 5.43
N MET A 156 17.02 3.73 6.02
CA MET A 156 17.87 2.83 5.23
C MET A 156 17.05 1.91 4.31
N LEU A 157 15.94 1.35 4.79
CA LEU A 157 15.15 0.37 4.05
C LEU A 157 14.36 1.02 2.91
N THR A 158 13.71 2.17 3.15
CA THR A 158 13.03 2.92 2.09
C THR A 158 14.02 3.37 1.02
N ARG A 159 15.25 3.77 1.38
CA ARG A 159 16.30 4.11 0.42
C ARG A 159 16.77 2.91 -0.40
N VAL A 160 16.72 1.69 0.16
CA VAL A 160 16.99 0.46 -0.59
C VAL A 160 15.90 0.20 -1.63
N PHE A 161 14.62 0.29 -1.25
CA PHE A 161 13.49 0.03 -2.16
C PHE A 161 13.19 1.19 -3.13
N GLY A 162 13.50 2.42 -2.74
CA GLY A 162 13.36 3.63 -3.56
C GLY A 162 14.66 3.92 -4.30
N ARG A 163 15.51 4.79 -3.72
CA ARG A 163 16.72 5.31 -4.38
C ARG A 163 17.58 4.22 -5.03
N LEU A 164 17.96 3.17 -4.32
CA LEU A 164 18.84 2.14 -4.87
C LEU A 164 18.14 1.31 -5.94
N SER A 165 16.98 0.73 -5.61
CA SER A 165 16.28 -0.18 -6.51
C SER A 165 15.74 0.52 -7.76
N ALA A 166 15.26 1.77 -7.67
CA ALA A 166 14.77 2.51 -8.84
C ALA A 166 15.90 2.80 -9.85
N TRP A 167 17.07 3.24 -9.37
CA TRP A 167 18.25 3.42 -10.24
C TRP A 167 18.72 2.08 -10.83
N GLN A 168 18.69 1.02 -10.03
CA GLN A 168 19.05 -0.31 -10.52
C GLN A 168 18.07 -0.81 -11.60
N ASN A 169 16.76 -0.58 -11.44
CA ASN A 169 15.74 -0.94 -12.41
C ASN A 169 15.95 -0.21 -13.74
N TRP A 170 16.30 1.08 -13.70
CA TRP A 170 16.65 1.84 -14.90
C TRP A 170 17.89 1.28 -15.60
N ILE A 171 18.90 0.83 -14.85
CA ILE A 171 20.08 0.16 -15.43
C ILE A 171 19.68 -1.17 -16.08
N PHE A 172 18.82 -1.95 -15.45
CA PHE A 172 18.46 -3.31 -15.90
C PHE A 172 17.65 -3.36 -17.19
N ILE A 173 17.03 -2.27 -17.62
CA ILE A 173 16.32 -2.21 -18.90
C ILE A 173 17.17 -1.65 -20.04
N ARG A 174 18.45 -1.32 -19.80
CA ARG A 174 19.33 -0.67 -20.80
C ARG A 174 20.36 -1.62 -21.42
N PRO A 175 20.71 -1.42 -22.70
CA PRO A 175 21.56 -2.34 -23.46
C PRO A 175 22.98 -2.50 -22.91
N ASN A 176 23.54 -1.47 -22.25
CA ASN A 176 24.86 -1.56 -21.62
C ASN A 176 24.94 -2.70 -20.58
N ALA A 177 23.85 -2.99 -19.87
CA ALA A 177 23.79 -4.07 -18.89
C ALA A 177 23.34 -5.40 -19.52
N VAL A 178 22.15 -5.42 -20.15
CA VAL A 178 21.43 -6.66 -20.53
C VAL A 178 21.44 -6.98 -22.03
N GLY A 179 21.97 -6.09 -22.88
CA GLY A 179 21.99 -6.28 -24.33
C GLY A 179 22.93 -7.41 -24.78
N GLU A 180 22.83 -7.82 -26.06
CA GLU A 180 23.65 -8.91 -26.64
C GLU A 180 25.17 -8.71 -26.46
N LYS A 181 25.65 -7.48 -26.56
CA LYS A 181 27.05 -7.09 -26.29
C LYS A 181 27.23 -6.36 -24.94
N GLY A 182 26.26 -6.51 -24.05
CA GLY A 182 26.23 -5.89 -22.73
C GLY A 182 27.09 -6.63 -21.71
N ALA A 183 27.30 -5.98 -20.56
CA ALA A 183 28.21 -6.47 -19.53
C ALA A 183 27.82 -7.86 -18.98
N LEU A 184 26.52 -8.11 -18.77
CA LEU A 184 26.07 -9.37 -18.15
C LEU A 184 26.24 -10.58 -19.08
N LYS A 185 25.92 -10.44 -20.37
CA LYS A 185 26.00 -11.54 -21.33
C LYS A 185 27.42 -11.92 -21.72
N LEU A 186 28.35 -10.97 -21.71
CA LEU A 186 29.74 -11.21 -22.09
C LEU A 186 30.63 -11.68 -20.92
N TYR A 187 30.10 -11.74 -19.70
CA TYR A 187 30.83 -12.25 -18.55
C TYR A 187 31.35 -13.67 -18.83
N GLY A 188 32.67 -13.87 -18.69
CA GLY A 188 33.33 -15.15 -18.93
C GLY A 188 33.65 -15.48 -20.39
N SER A 189 33.24 -14.65 -21.36
CA SER A 189 33.50 -14.91 -22.80
C SER A 189 34.88 -14.49 -23.30
N GLY A 190 35.63 -13.69 -22.50
CA GLY A 190 36.89 -13.08 -22.92
C GLY A 190 36.72 -11.89 -23.88
N GLN A 191 35.50 -11.53 -24.26
CA GLN A 191 35.20 -10.38 -25.11
C GLN A 191 34.92 -9.12 -24.29
N LYS A 192 35.31 -7.95 -24.83
CA LYS A 192 35.03 -6.65 -24.20
C LYS A 192 33.62 -6.17 -24.56
N ALA A 193 32.88 -5.68 -23.55
CA ALA A 193 31.56 -5.11 -23.74
C ALA A 193 31.57 -3.82 -24.58
N GLY A 194 30.52 -3.63 -25.37
CA GLY A 194 30.29 -2.42 -26.16
C GLY A 194 29.30 -1.52 -25.43
N PHE A 195 29.76 -0.36 -24.95
CA PHE A 195 28.94 0.59 -24.21
C PHE A 195 28.63 1.84 -25.03
N ASP A 196 27.40 2.34 -24.91
CA ASP A 196 27.11 3.75 -25.17
C ASP A 196 27.71 4.58 -24.03
N VAL A 197 28.60 5.51 -24.39
CA VAL A 197 29.40 6.32 -23.45
C VAL A 197 28.73 7.64 -23.07
N ASN A 198 27.60 7.97 -23.70
CA ASN A 198 26.87 9.18 -23.40
C ASN A 198 26.18 9.08 -22.03
N ARG A 199 26.20 10.19 -21.28
CA ARG A 199 25.43 10.33 -20.03
C ARG A 199 23.96 10.60 -20.35
N VAL A 200 23.09 10.39 -19.35
CA VAL A 200 21.66 10.69 -19.37
C VAL A 200 21.34 11.66 -18.25
#